data_AF-A0A090RMS6-F1
#
_entry.id   AF-A0A090RMS6-F1
#
_cell.length_a   1.000
_cell.length_b   1.000
_cell.length_c   1.000
_cell.angle_alpha   90.00
_cell.angle_beta   90.00
_cell.angle_gamma   90.00
#
_symmetry.space_group_name_H-M   'P 1'
#
loop_
_entity.id
_entity.type
_entity.pdbx_description
1 polymer ?
#
loop_
_entity_poly.entity_id
_entity_poly.type
_entity_poly.pdbx_seq_one_letter_code
_entity_poly.pdbx_strand_id
1 'polypeptide(L)'
;MSVKMNVFLSHDAAAPQWGANALVTFQPEGAVVHLTGDNALVAVQRAGRKLDGQGIKQVVLGGEGWDLETVWAFIQGHRNSKPGNTVEWPALSEQDEAELQARIMATEWVREIINQSAEVVRPSQLAARAGEWIKALAPEQVTYKIVKGNDLLDEAGTVFIPSAVVQSVRLQCCVWITTQPVTRMRRFIPVLLVKGSLLTRAVTA
;
A
#
# COMPACT_ATOMS: atom_id res chain seq x y z
N MET A 1 -16.53 -18.15 19.09
CA MET A 1 -15.57 -17.11 19.52
C MET A 1 -14.27 -17.38 18.82
N SER A 2 -13.83 -16.51 17.92
CA SER A 2 -12.58 -16.73 17.20
C SER A 2 -11.41 -16.40 18.12
N VAL A 3 -10.51 -17.36 18.31
CA VAL A 3 -9.35 -17.20 19.18
C VAL A 3 -8.32 -16.34 18.43
N LYS A 4 -7.90 -15.23 19.06
CA LYS A 4 -6.89 -14.34 18.49
C LYS A 4 -5.51 -14.70 19.03
N MET A 5 -4.50 -14.61 18.18
CA MET A 5 -3.11 -14.85 18.55
C MET A 5 -2.46 -13.56 19.03
N ASN A 6 -1.88 -13.55 20.23
CA ASN A 6 -1.07 -12.42 20.67
C ASN A 6 0.31 -12.45 19.99
N VAL A 7 0.82 -11.29 19.63
CA VAL A 7 2.16 -11.11 19.06
C VAL A 7 2.92 -10.08 19.87
N PHE A 8 4.08 -10.47 20.38
CA PHE A 8 4.96 -9.65 21.21
C PHE A 8 6.28 -9.37 20.49
N LEU A 9 6.91 -8.24 20.79
CA LEU A 9 8.26 -7.92 20.35
C LEU A 9 9.26 -8.21 21.47
N SER A 10 10.43 -8.73 21.12
CA SER A 10 11.54 -8.93 22.05
C SER A 10 12.86 -8.60 21.36
N HIS A 11 13.80 -8.00 22.07
CA HIS A 11 15.16 -7.77 21.59
C HIS A 11 16.12 -8.91 21.95
N ASP A 12 15.65 -9.90 22.71
CA ASP A 12 16.44 -11.06 23.09
C ASP A 12 16.49 -12.06 21.95
N ALA A 13 17.60 -12.78 21.84
CA ALA A 13 17.71 -13.90 20.92
C ALA A 13 16.77 -15.03 21.32
N ALA A 14 16.20 -15.69 20.32
CA ALA A 14 15.43 -16.91 20.54
C ALA A 14 16.29 -17.96 21.26
N ALA A 15 15.64 -18.75 22.12
CA ALA A 15 16.32 -19.82 22.83
C ALA A 15 16.93 -20.84 21.85
N PRO A 16 18.07 -21.50 22.19
CA PRO A 16 18.84 -22.32 21.25
C PRO A 16 18.04 -23.45 20.58
N GLN A 17 16.99 -23.96 21.21
CA GLN A 17 16.14 -25.01 20.64
C GLN A 17 15.39 -24.61 19.37
N TRP A 18 15.23 -23.31 19.12
CA TRP A 18 14.60 -22.79 17.89
C TRP A 18 15.62 -22.56 16.76
N GLY A 19 16.92 -22.70 17.04
CA GLY A 19 18.02 -22.42 16.14
C GLY A 19 18.57 -21.00 16.30
N ALA A 20 19.81 -20.79 15.83
CA ALA A 20 20.59 -19.58 16.08
C ALA A 20 19.99 -18.27 15.52
N ASN A 21 19.04 -18.35 14.57
CA ASN A 21 18.46 -17.21 13.87
C ASN A 21 16.92 -17.27 13.77
N ALA A 22 16.25 -17.78 14.81
CA ALA A 22 14.80 -17.88 14.79
C ALA A 22 14.13 -16.50 14.92
N LEU A 23 13.45 -16.08 13.86
CA LEU A 23 12.74 -14.79 13.80
C LEU A 23 11.48 -14.75 14.67
N VAL A 24 10.73 -15.86 14.72
CA VAL A 24 9.47 -15.98 15.46
C VAL A 24 9.49 -17.28 16.22
N THR A 25 9.19 -17.20 17.52
CA THR A 25 8.98 -18.34 18.41
C THR A 25 7.55 -18.33 18.93
N PHE A 26 7.09 -19.48 19.42
CA PHE A 26 5.74 -19.64 19.97
C PHE A 26 5.84 -20.04 21.44
N GLN A 27 5.08 -19.32 22.26
CA GLN A 27 4.94 -19.54 23.70
C GLN A 27 3.44 -19.71 24.01
N PRO A 28 3.07 -20.26 25.19
CA PRO A 28 1.67 -20.40 25.60
C PRO A 28 0.85 -19.11 25.50
N GLU A 29 1.50 -17.96 25.72
CA GLU A 29 0.90 -16.63 25.75
C GLU A 29 0.71 -16.02 24.35
N GLY A 30 1.44 -16.51 23.34
CA GLY A 30 1.41 -16.00 21.97
C GLY A 30 2.70 -16.24 21.18
N ALA A 31 2.82 -15.55 20.05
CA ALA A 31 4.04 -15.52 19.25
C ALA A 31 4.96 -14.38 19.69
N VAL A 32 6.27 -14.65 19.72
CA VAL A 32 7.29 -13.64 20.05
C VAL A 32 8.17 -13.42 18.82
N VAL A 33 8.31 -12.15 18.42
CA VAL A 33 9.17 -11.71 17.31
C VAL A 33 10.48 -11.19 17.88
N HIS A 34 11.59 -11.81 17.48
CA HIS A 34 12.93 -11.49 17.96
C HIS A 34 13.61 -10.47 17.04
N LEU A 35 13.88 -9.28 17.58
CA LEU A 35 14.45 -8.11 16.89
C LEU A 35 15.95 -7.98 17.23
N THR A 36 16.75 -8.96 16.83
CA THR A 36 18.18 -9.08 17.17
C THR A 36 19.13 -8.43 16.16
N GLY A 37 18.62 -7.81 15.09
CA GLY A 37 19.44 -7.22 14.04
C GLY A 37 19.03 -5.79 13.69
N ASP A 38 19.85 -5.13 12.87
CA ASP A 38 19.74 -3.70 12.57
C ASP A 38 18.44 -3.31 11.83
N ASN A 39 17.74 -4.28 11.23
CA ASN A 39 16.55 -4.06 10.42
C ASN A 39 15.27 -4.58 11.09
N ALA A 40 14.89 -3.98 12.22
CA ALA A 40 13.72 -4.35 13.00
C ALA A 40 12.42 -4.35 12.16
N LEU A 41 12.19 -3.32 11.33
CA LEU A 41 10.98 -3.22 10.50
C LEU A 41 10.84 -4.39 9.50
N VAL A 42 11.94 -4.78 8.87
CA VAL A 42 11.96 -5.93 7.94
C VAL A 42 11.71 -7.23 8.68
N ALA A 43 12.26 -7.37 9.90
CA ALA A 43 12.03 -8.52 10.75
C ALA A 43 10.54 -8.64 11.13
N VAL A 44 9.91 -7.55 11.57
CA VAL A 44 8.48 -7.48 11.89
C VAL A 44 7.60 -7.81 10.67
N GLN A 45 7.92 -7.26 9.50
CA GLN A 45 7.17 -7.57 8.27
C GLN A 45 7.29 -9.05 7.88
N ARG A 46 8.50 -9.63 7.98
CA ARG A 46 8.72 -11.06 7.73
C ARG A 46 7.98 -11.93 8.74
N ALA A 47 7.91 -11.51 10.00
CA ALA A 47 7.15 -12.19 11.04
C ALA A 47 5.66 -12.21 10.71
N GLY A 48 5.07 -11.06 10.33
CA GLY A 48 3.69 -10.97 9.87
C GLY A 48 3.37 -11.94 8.73
N ARG A 49 4.25 -12.03 7.72
CA ARG A 49 4.13 -12.99 6.60
C ARG A 49 4.22 -14.45 7.07
N LYS A 50 5.13 -14.74 7.99
CA LYS A 50 5.32 -16.11 8.54
C LYS A 50 4.08 -16.56 9.31
N LEU A 51 3.46 -15.67 10.08
CA LEU A 51 2.21 -15.95 10.81
C LEU A 51 1.04 -16.17 9.86
N ASP A 52 0.91 -15.34 8.81
CA ASP A 52 -0.12 -15.55 7.78
C ASP A 52 0.06 -16.90 7.06
N GLY A 53 1.30 -17.26 6.74
CA GLY A 53 1.66 -18.54 6.10
C GLY A 53 1.34 -19.77 6.96
N GLN A 54 1.26 -19.61 8.29
CA GLN A 54 0.83 -20.66 9.21
C GLN A 54 -0.70 -20.76 9.33
N GLY A 55 -1.44 -19.89 8.65
CA GLY A 55 -2.91 -19.85 8.74
C GLY A 55 -3.43 -19.09 9.96
N ILE A 56 -2.59 -18.37 10.68
CA ILE A 56 -3.03 -17.45 11.74
C ILE A 56 -3.60 -16.23 11.03
N LYS A 57 -4.90 -15.98 11.19
CA LYS A 57 -5.62 -14.89 10.49
C LYS A 57 -6.03 -13.75 11.42
N GLN A 58 -6.14 -14.03 12.71
CA GLN A 58 -6.55 -13.05 13.71
C GLN A 58 -5.43 -12.87 14.72
N VAL A 59 -4.90 -11.66 14.73
CA VAL A 59 -3.72 -11.31 15.52
C VAL A 59 -4.01 -10.07 16.37
N VAL A 60 -3.53 -10.08 17.61
CA VAL A 60 -3.47 -8.92 18.50
C VAL A 60 -2.01 -8.60 18.75
N LEU A 61 -1.57 -7.40 18.40
CA LEU A 61 -0.26 -6.90 18.76
C LEU A 61 -0.32 -6.50 20.23
N GLY A 62 0.45 -7.20 21.06
CA GLY A 62 0.48 -7.03 22.50
C GLY A 62 1.87 -6.73 23.01
N GLY A 63 1.95 -6.24 24.24
CA GLY A 63 3.21 -5.85 24.88
C GLY A 63 3.69 -4.44 24.48
N GLU A 64 4.93 -4.16 24.85
CA GLU A 64 5.60 -2.86 24.62
C GLU A 64 6.43 -2.87 23.32
N GLY A 65 6.81 -1.69 22.84
CA GLY A 65 7.68 -1.54 21.67
C GLY A 65 6.96 -1.43 20.32
N TRP A 66 5.63 -1.41 20.32
CA TRP A 66 4.83 -1.12 19.12
C TRP A 66 4.74 0.39 18.90
N ASP A 67 5.43 0.86 17.87
CA ASP A 67 5.32 2.20 17.31
C ASP A 67 4.53 2.17 15.98
N LEU A 68 4.26 3.35 15.42
CA LEU A 68 3.58 3.48 14.13
C LEU A 68 4.22 2.62 13.03
N GLU A 69 5.56 2.64 12.94
CA GLU A 69 6.30 2.00 11.84
C GLU A 69 6.33 0.47 11.98
N THR A 70 6.48 -0.06 13.20
CA THR A 70 6.44 -1.51 13.48
C THR A 70 5.03 -2.07 13.31
N VAL A 71 3.99 -1.36 13.78
CA VAL A 71 2.59 -1.73 13.53
C VAL A 71 2.31 -1.75 12.03
N TRP A 72 2.73 -0.71 11.31
CA TRP A 72 2.58 -0.64 9.86
C TRP A 72 3.33 -1.76 9.14
N ALA A 73 4.59 -2.02 9.51
CA ALA A 73 5.39 -3.11 8.96
C ALA A 73 4.73 -4.48 9.19
N PHE A 74 4.18 -4.70 10.39
CA PHE A 74 3.46 -5.94 10.69
C PHE A 74 2.21 -6.08 9.83
N ILE A 75 1.38 -5.04 9.75
CA ILE A 75 0.17 -5.04 8.93
C ILE A 75 0.53 -5.31 7.47
N GLN A 76 1.56 -4.67 6.92
CA GLN A 76 2.05 -4.94 5.56
C GLN A 76 2.48 -6.39 5.36
N GLY A 77 3.10 -7.00 6.37
CA GLY A 77 3.55 -8.38 6.33
C GLY A 77 2.41 -9.39 6.47
N HIS A 78 1.46 -9.11 7.36
CA HIS A 78 0.32 -9.97 7.65
C HIS A 78 -0.82 -9.83 6.66
N ARG A 79 -0.70 -8.98 5.63
CA ARG A 79 -1.70 -8.86 4.57
C ARG A 79 -1.63 -10.06 3.62
N ASN A 80 -2.81 -10.53 3.20
CA ASN A 80 -2.96 -11.55 2.18
C ASN A 80 -3.92 -11.06 1.08
N SER A 81 -3.75 -11.55 -0.14
CA SER A 81 -4.65 -11.38 -1.29
C SER A 81 -6.10 -11.76 -1.00
N LYS A 82 -6.34 -12.73 -0.11
CA LYS A 82 -7.68 -13.14 0.32
C LYS A 82 -8.15 -12.31 1.53
N PRO A 83 -9.42 -11.92 1.59
CA PRO A 83 -10.00 -11.29 2.78
C PRO A 83 -10.03 -12.28 3.94
N GLY A 84 -9.92 -11.78 5.17
CA GLY A 84 -10.02 -12.59 6.40
C GLY A 84 -8.93 -12.35 7.44
N ASN A 85 -7.90 -11.58 7.10
CA ASN A 85 -6.84 -11.23 8.04
C ASN A 85 -7.24 -10.00 8.85
N THR A 86 -7.19 -10.10 10.17
CA THR A 86 -7.50 -9.02 11.11
C THR A 86 -6.32 -8.85 12.05
N VAL A 87 -5.83 -7.62 12.17
CA VAL A 87 -4.78 -7.23 13.12
C VAL A 87 -5.38 -6.17 14.02
N GLU A 88 -5.28 -6.38 15.34
CA GLU A 88 -5.58 -5.38 16.36
C GLU A 88 -4.26 -4.90 16.96
N TRP A 89 -4.13 -3.60 17.22
CA TRP A 89 -2.91 -3.00 17.76
C TRP A 89 -3.20 -2.18 19.01
N PRO A 90 -2.19 -1.91 19.87
CA PRO A 90 -2.37 -1.06 21.02
C PRO A 90 -2.70 0.38 20.60
N ALA A 91 -3.35 1.15 21.47
CA ALA A 91 -3.69 2.53 21.19
C ALA A 91 -2.41 3.36 20.97
N LEU A 92 -2.28 3.94 19.77
CA LEU A 92 -1.22 4.87 19.41
C LEU A 92 -1.64 6.32 19.75
N SER A 93 -0.71 7.27 19.58
CA SER A 93 -1.06 8.69 19.67
C SER A 93 -2.11 9.06 18.61
N GLU A 94 -2.92 10.10 18.84
CA GLU A 94 -3.97 10.51 17.89
C GLU A 94 -3.39 10.84 16.50
N GLN A 95 -2.19 11.43 16.46
CA GLN A 95 -1.48 11.74 15.22
C GLN A 95 -1.02 10.48 14.48
N ASP A 96 -0.44 9.52 15.22
CA ASP A 96 0.04 8.26 14.65
C ASP A 96 -1.13 7.38 14.18
N GLU A 97 -2.23 7.35 14.94
CA GLU A 97 -3.43 6.61 14.54
C GLU A 97 -4.03 7.21 13.26
N ALA A 98 -4.13 8.54 13.17
CA ALA A 98 -4.60 9.21 11.95
C ALA A 98 -3.72 8.89 10.73
N GLU A 99 -2.40 8.92 10.90
CA GLU A 99 -1.44 8.57 9.84
C GLU A 99 -1.54 7.08 9.47
N LEU A 100 -1.67 6.18 10.45
CA LEU A 100 -1.83 4.75 10.21
C LEU A 100 -3.11 4.46 9.42
N GLN A 101 -4.23 5.07 9.81
CA GLN A 101 -5.50 4.93 9.11
C GLN A 101 -5.42 5.48 7.68
N ALA A 102 -4.75 6.62 7.48
CA ALA A 102 -4.50 7.16 6.14
C ALA A 102 -3.69 6.19 5.27
N ARG A 103 -2.62 5.59 5.82
CA ARG A 103 -1.81 4.57 5.12
C ARG A 103 -2.60 3.32 4.78
N ILE A 104 -3.44 2.82 5.70
CA ILE A 104 -4.32 1.66 5.49
C ILE A 104 -5.32 1.97 4.37
N MET A 105 -6.03 3.09 4.46
CA MET A 105 -7.04 3.51 3.48
C MET A 105 -6.43 3.65 2.07
N ALA A 106 -5.30 4.33 1.94
CA ALA A 106 -4.63 4.50 0.66
C ALA A 106 -4.19 3.15 0.07
N THR A 107 -3.63 2.27 0.90
CA THR A 107 -3.15 0.97 0.42
C THR A 107 -4.28 0.04 0.04
N GLU A 108 -5.39 0.03 0.79
CA GLU A 108 -6.54 -0.80 0.46
C GLU A 108 -7.19 -0.33 -0.85
N TRP A 109 -7.31 0.98 -1.07
CA TRP A 109 -7.78 1.53 -2.34
C TRP A 109 -6.89 1.13 -3.53
N VAL A 110 -5.56 1.27 -3.40
CA VAL A 110 -4.60 0.86 -4.44
C VAL A 110 -4.77 -0.63 -4.76
N ARG A 111 -4.88 -1.47 -3.72
CA ARG A 111 -5.06 -2.90 -3.86
C ARG A 111 -6.37 -3.26 -4.55
N GLU A 112 -7.46 -2.62 -4.16
CA GLU A 112 -8.78 -2.81 -4.75
C GLU A 112 -8.72 -2.58 -6.27
N ILE A 113 -8.03 -1.51 -6.69
CA ILE A 113 -7.87 -1.16 -8.10
C ILE A 113 -6.97 -2.15 -8.87
N ILE A 114 -5.87 -2.59 -8.25
CA ILE A 114 -4.92 -3.52 -8.89
C ILE A 114 -5.56 -4.90 -9.06
N ASN A 115 -6.28 -5.39 -8.04
CA ASN A 115 -6.89 -6.72 -8.05
C ASN A 115 -8.13 -6.82 -8.96
N GLN A 116 -8.73 -5.69 -9.35
CA GLN A 116 -9.81 -5.68 -10.32
C GLN A 116 -9.33 -5.99 -11.74
N SER A 117 -10.18 -6.63 -12.55
CA SER A 117 -9.84 -6.99 -13.94
C SER A 117 -9.68 -5.75 -14.83
N ALA A 118 -8.96 -5.89 -15.94
CA ALA A 118 -8.77 -4.82 -16.92
C ALA A 118 -10.05 -4.45 -17.68
N GLU A 119 -11.07 -5.31 -17.64
CA GLU A 119 -12.39 -5.04 -18.21
C GLU A 119 -13.21 -4.11 -17.32
N VAL A 120 -13.06 -4.25 -15.99
CA VAL A 120 -13.74 -3.45 -14.97
C VAL A 120 -13.02 -2.12 -14.72
N VAL A 121 -11.69 -2.10 -14.83
CA VAL A 121 -10.87 -0.90 -14.66
C VAL A 121 -10.12 -0.60 -15.95
N ARG A 122 -10.81 0.09 -16.86
CA ARG A 122 -10.21 0.70 -18.06
C ARG A 122 -9.45 1.98 -17.69
N PRO A 123 -8.49 2.47 -18.50
CA PRO A 123 -7.73 3.67 -18.14
C PRO A 123 -8.59 4.92 -17.90
N SER A 124 -9.72 5.06 -18.59
CA SER A 124 -10.70 6.13 -18.33
C SER A 124 -11.38 6.03 -16.97
N GLN A 125 -11.65 4.81 -16.52
CA GLN A 125 -12.29 4.53 -15.24
C GLN A 125 -11.26 4.62 -14.11
N LEU A 126 -10.03 4.18 -14.33
CA LEU A 126 -8.91 4.39 -13.40
C LEU A 126 -8.71 5.88 -13.14
N ALA A 127 -8.68 6.67 -14.22
CA ALA A 127 -8.55 8.11 -14.17
C ALA A 127 -9.68 8.77 -13.36
N ALA A 128 -10.93 8.37 -13.62
CA ALA A 128 -12.10 8.88 -12.91
C ALA A 128 -12.06 8.50 -11.42
N ARG A 129 -11.85 7.22 -11.10
CA ARG A 129 -11.80 6.75 -9.72
C ARG A 129 -10.67 7.39 -8.92
N ALA A 130 -9.51 7.63 -9.54
CA ALA A 130 -8.41 8.35 -8.90
C ALA A 130 -8.78 9.80 -8.60
N GLY A 131 -9.35 10.53 -9.57
CA GLY A 131 -9.78 11.91 -9.37
C GLY A 131 -10.87 12.04 -8.30
N GLU A 132 -11.89 11.18 -8.36
CA GLU A 132 -12.98 11.14 -7.38
C GLU A 132 -12.49 10.80 -5.98
N TRP A 133 -11.63 9.79 -5.83
CA TRP A 133 -11.08 9.38 -4.55
C TRP A 133 -10.27 10.51 -3.90
N ILE A 134 -9.38 11.16 -4.65
CA ILE A 134 -8.57 12.28 -4.12
C ILE A 134 -9.45 13.49 -3.80
N LYS A 135 -10.47 13.78 -4.62
CA LYS A 135 -11.44 14.84 -4.34
C LYS A 135 -12.27 14.55 -3.09
N ALA A 136 -12.63 13.30 -2.83
CA ALA A 136 -13.35 12.93 -1.61
C ALA A 136 -12.52 13.19 -0.34
N LEU A 137 -11.18 13.07 -0.41
CA LEU A 137 -10.30 13.35 0.72
C LEU A 137 -10.14 14.85 1.01
N ALA A 138 -10.22 15.70 -0.02
CA ALA A 138 -10.06 17.14 0.11
C ALA A 138 -10.90 17.91 -0.94
N PRO A 139 -12.23 18.01 -0.74
CA PRO A 139 -13.17 18.49 -1.76
C PRO A 139 -12.95 19.94 -2.17
N GLU A 140 -12.42 20.77 -1.26
CA GLU A 140 -12.18 22.20 -1.51
C GLU A 140 -10.80 22.50 -2.09
N GLN A 141 -9.83 21.58 -1.95
CA GLN A 141 -8.42 21.81 -2.32
C GLN A 141 -8.01 21.07 -3.60
N VAL A 142 -8.86 20.15 -4.08
CA VAL A 142 -8.55 19.29 -5.22
C VAL A 142 -9.54 19.52 -6.34
N THR A 143 -9.02 20.00 -7.47
CA THR A 143 -9.70 20.00 -8.75
C THR A 143 -8.95 19.04 -9.67
N TYR A 144 -9.69 18.24 -10.44
CA TYR A 144 -9.11 17.35 -11.43
C TYR A 144 -9.81 17.54 -12.78
N LYS A 145 -9.06 17.35 -13.86
CA LYS A 145 -9.58 17.35 -15.23
C LYS A 145 -9.13 16.06 -15.91
N ILE A 146 -10.08 15.36 -16.52
CA ILE A 146 -9.82 14.14 -17.28
C ILE A 146 -9.89 14.49 -18.75
N VAL A 147 -8.80 14.26 -19.48
CA VAL A 147 -8.71 14.48 -20.92
C VAL A 147 -8.63 13.12 -21.62
N LYS A 148 -9.41 12.93 -22.69
CA LYS A 148 -9.56 11.64 -23.38
C LYS A 148 -9.50 11.82 -24.91
N GLY A 149 -9.03 10.80 -25.62
CA GLY A 149 -9.12 10.76 -27.09
C GLY A 149 -8.25 11.80 -27.79
N ASN A 150 -8.78 12.46 -28.83
CA ASN A 150 -8.03 13.42 -29.63
C ASN A 150 -7.66 14.70 -28.87
N ASP A 151 -8.38 15.04 -27.81
CA ASP A 151 -8.07 16.20 -26.94
C ASP A 151 -6.72 16.06 -26.22
N LEU A 152 -6.15 14.83 -26.14
CA LEU A 152 -4.79 14.61 -25.67
C LEU A 152 -3.73 15.23 -26.60
N LEU A 153 -3.99 15.26 -27.90
CA LEU A 153 -3.06 15.81 -28.90
C LEU A 153 -3.07 17.34 -28.87
N ASP A 154 -4.21 17.94 -28.54
CA ASP A 154 -4.40 19.39 -28.51
C ASP A 154 -3.95 20.02 -27.19
N GLU A 155 -4.14 19.34 -26.03
CA GLU A 155 -3.74 19.89 -24.72
C GLU A 155 -2.36 19.43 -24.22
N ALA A 156 -1.91 18.23 -24.54
CA ALA A 156 -0.61 17.72 -24.14
C ALA A 156 0.37 17.84 -25.31
N GLY A 157 0.83 19.06 -25.59
CA GLY A 157 1.86 19.32 -26.61
C GLY A 157 2.96 18.26 -26.54
N THR A 158 3.02 17.44 -27.59
CA THR A 158 3.95 16.37 -28.04
C THR A 158 5.24 16.02 -27.27
N VAL A 159 5.36 16.20 -25.95
CA VAL A 159 6.66 16.11 -25.26
C VAL A 159 6.78 14.94 -24.28
N PHE A 160 5.69 14.29 -23.86
CA PHE A 160 5.82 13.28 -22.78
C PHE A 160 5.00 11.99 -22.91
N ILE A 161 4.35 11.73 -24.04
CA ILE A 161 3.64 10.47 -24.28
C ILE A 161 4.35 9.71 -25.40
N PRO A 162 4.98 8.54 -25.14
CA PRO A 162 5.59 7.72 -26.17
C PRO A 162 4.58 7.36 -27.26
N SER A 163 4.97 7.39 -28.55
CA SER A 163 4.05 7.10 -29.66
C SER A 163 3.38 5.71 -29.57
N ALA A 164 4.04 4.76 -28.89
CA ALA A 164 3.50 3.44 -28.56
C ALA A 164 2.25 3.48 -27.64
N VAL A 165 2.11 4.50 -26.79
CA VAL A 165 0.92 4.72 -25.95
C VAL A 165 -0.21 5.32 -26.79
N VAL A 166 0.12 6.20 -27.74
CA VAL A 166 -0.84 6.83 -28.67
C VAL A 166 -1.45 5.81 -29.64
N GLN A 167 -0.69 4.78 -30.04
CA GLN A 167 -1.16 3.73 -30.95
C GLN A 167 -1.93 2.58 -30.26
N SER A 168 -1.96 2.55 -28.92
CA SER A 168 -2.70 1.53 -28.18
C SER A 168 -4.15 1.97 -27.97
N VAL A 169 -5.10 1.31 -28.65
CA VAL A 169 -6.56 1.50 -28.49
C VAL A 169 -7.04 1.31 -27.04
N ARG A 170 -6.18 0.76 -26.16
CA ARG A 170 -6.47 0.56 -24.74
C ARG A 170 -6.00 1.68 -23.82
N LEU A 171 -5.11 2.59 -24.23
CA LEU A 171 -4.44 3.58 -23.36
C LEU A 171 -4.73 5.02 -23.82
N GLN A 172 -5.85 5.61 -23.38
CA GLN A 172 -6.28 6.90 -23.90
C GLN A 172 -6.77 7.89 -22.84
N CYS A 173 -6.21 7.86 -21.62
CA CYS A 173 -6.61 8.79 -20.57
C CYS A 173 -5.41 9.25 -19.74
N CYS A 174 -5.30 10.58 -19.57
CA CYS A 174 -4.41 11.22 -18.61
C CYS A 174 -5.25 11.93 -17.55
N VAL A 175 -4.79 11.90 -16.30
CA VAL A 175 -5.41 12.69 -15.21
C VAL A 175 -4.48 13.82 -14.84
N TRP A 176 -5.02 15.03 -14.86
CA TRP A 176 -4.39 16.19 -14.26
C TRP A 176 -4.98 16.35 -12.86
N ILE A 177 -4.18 16.09 -11.84
CA ILE A 177 -4.55 16.29 -10.43
C ILE A 177 -3.81 17.54 -9.96
N THR A 178 -4.56 18.57 -9.57
CA THR A 178 -3.98 19.73 -8.90
C THR A 178 -4.35 19.67 -7.42
N THR A 179 -3.36 19.52 -6.56
CA THR A 179 -3.48 19.76 -5.13
C THR A 179 -3.05 21.20 -4.88
N GLN A 180 -3.87 22.02 -4.22
CA GLN A 180 -3.42 23.35 -3.78
C GLN A 180 -2.84 23.25 -2.36
N PRO A 181 -1.51 23.25 -2.17
CA PRO A 181 -0.96 23.61 -0.87
C PRO A 181 -1.13 25.12 -0.68
N VAL A 182 -1.35 25.54 0.57
CA VAL A 182 -1.77 26.87 1.06
C VAL A 182 -0.84 28.04 0.66
N THR A 183 0.21 27.86 -0.13
CA THR A 183 1.11 28.95 -0.48
C THR A 183 1.82 28.77 -1.82
N ARG A 184 1.41 29.61 -2.79
CA ARG A 184 2.09 30.01 -4.04
C ARG A 184 2.40 28.96 -5.13
N MET A 185 2.01 29.36 -6.35
CA MET A 185 2.26 28.79 -7.68
C MET A 185 1.45 27.53 -8.06
N ARG A 186 0.53 27.75 -9.01
CA ARG A 186 -0.11 26.70 -9.82
C ARG A 186 0.97 25.91 -10.56
N ARG A 187 1.40 24.78 -10.01
CA ARG A 187 2.16 23.77 -10.75
C ARG A 187 1.22 22.61 -11.06
N PHE A 188 0.93 22.45 -12.34
CA PHE A 188 0.31 21.23 -12.86
C PHE A 188 1.36 20.12 -12.83
N ILE A 189 1.11 19.06 -12.05
CA ILE A 189 1.95 17.85 -12.07
C ILE A 189 1.21 16.82 -12.93
N PRO A 190 1.69 16.51 -14.15
CA PRO A 190 1.11 15.44 -14.95
C PRO A 190 1.43 14.09 -14.30
N VAL A 191 0.41 13.31 -13.93
CA VAL A 191 0.57 11.95 -13.41
C VAL A 191 0.00 10.98 -14.44
N LEU A 192 0.89 10.23 -15.12
CA LEU A 192 0.50 9.17 -16.05
C LEU A 192 0.33 7.85 -15.27
N LEU A 193 -0.91 7.41 -15.09
CA LEU A 193 -1.22 6.10 -14.49
C LEU A 193 -1.35 5.03 -15.57
N VAL A 194 -0.36 4.15 -15.69
CA VAL A 194 -0.38 3.00 -16.62
C VAL A 194 -0.64 1.71 -15.85
N LYS A 195 -1.75 1.03 -16.11
CA LYS A 195 -1.99 -0.34 -15.59
C LYS A 195 -1.26 -1.34 -16.49
N GLY A 196 -0.06 -1.75 -16.08
CA GLY A 196 0.77 -2.71 -16.83
C GLY A 196 0.25 -4.14 -16.70
N SER A 197 -0.04 -4.78 -17.84
CA SER A 197 0.03 -6.24 -17.96
C SER A 197 1.49 -6.61 -18.20
N LEU A 198 2.01 -7.60 -17.49
CA LEU A 198 3.35 -8.16 -17.66
C LEU A 198 3.63 -8.45 -19.14
N LEU A 199 4.46 -7.64 -19.78
CA LEU A 199 5.19 -8.00 -20.98
C LEU A 199 6.68 -7.72 -20.71
N THR A 200 7.37 -8.80 -20.37
CA THR A 200 8.81 -8.92 -20.31
C THR A 200 9.42 -8.69 -21.71
N ARG A 201 10.58 -8.02 -21.76
CA ARG A 201 11.51 -7.81 -22.90
C ARG A 201 11.00 -6.87 -24.01
N ALA A 202 11.80 -6.04 -24.67
CA ALA A 202 13.23 -5.68 -24.66
C ALA A 202 13.29 -4.28 -25.33
N VAL A 203 14.27 -3.40 -25.06
CA VAL A 203 15.46 -3.11 -25.89
C VAL A 203 15.87 -1.69 -25.41
N THR A 204 16.92 -1.48 -24.61
CA THR A 204 18.32 -1.17 -25.03
C THR A 204 18.48 -0.47 -26.37
N ALA A 205 18.39 0.86 -26.38
CA ALA A 205 19.35 1.81 -26.95
C ALA A 205 18.77 3.22 -26.82
#